data_AF-E1QFL1-F1
#
_entry.id   AF-E1QFL1-F1
#
_cell.length_a   1.000
_cell.length_b   1.000
_cell.length_c   1.000
_cell.angle_alpha   90.00
_cell.angle_beta   90.00
_cell.angle_gamma   90.00
#
_symmetry.space_group_name_H-M   'P 1'
#
loop_
_entity.id
_entity.type
_entity.pdbx_description
1 polymer ?
#
loop_
_entity_poly.entity_id
_entity_poly.type
_entity_poly.pdbx_seq_one_letter_code
_entity_poly.pdbx_strand_id
1 'polypeptide(L)'
;MTKIDQIGGGVQAGESKPGQRGVGAGQGASFDDFLTRAIDDGQASQAAGESTGLGGVSQVAAPAEVLAATGQAHVTAVAQAEDLLATLEQYAQALGQGGSLKDLAGVVQAMETQAGLLGETADQLPEDDELAGLLRQVRARAEAEAMKFNRGDFIPA
;
A
#
# COMPACT_ATOMS: atom_id res chain seq x y z
N MET A 1 61.59 -39.47 -32.08
CA MET A 1 60.84 -38.22 -32.24
C MET A 1 60.99 -37.44 -30.93
N THR A 2 62.17 -36.85 -30.66
CA THR A 2 62.52 -35.41 -30.80
C THR A 2 61.64 -34.55 -29.87
N LYS A 3 62.02 -34.29 -28.59
CA LYS A 3 62.97 -33.31 -28.01
C LYS A 3 62.59 -31.82 -28.25
N ILE A 4 62.86 -30.99 -27.22
CA ILE A 4 63.10 -29.51 -27.21
C ILE A 4 61.82 -28.67 -27.12
N ASP A 5 61.68 -27.57 -26.36
CA ASP A 5 62.40 -26.84 -25.30
C ASP A 5 61.48 -25.61 -25.03
N GLN A 6 61.18 -25.22 -23.79
CA GLN A 6 61.81 -24.05 -23.15
C GLN A 6 62.11 -22.86 -24.08
N ILE A 7 61.30 -21.79 -24.02
CA ILE A 7 61.69 -20.38 -24.20
C ILE A 7 60.71 -19.60 -23.29
N GLY A 8 61.12 -19.02 -22.16
CA GLY A 8 61.88 -17.77 -22.08
C GLY A 8 60.88 -16.60 -22.16
N GLY A 9 60.53 -15.91 -21.07
CA GLY A 9 61.46 -15.14 -20.25
C GLY A 9 61.73 -13.80 -20.94
N GLY A 10 61.07 -12.73 -20.48
CA GLY A 10 61.22 -11.41 -21.10
C GLY A 10 60.53 -10.30 -20.33
N VAL A 11 61.02 -10.01 -19.14
CA VAL A 11 60.86 -8.70 -18.49
C VAL A 11 61.58 -7.68 -19.36
N GLN A 12 60.90 -6.63 -19.81
CA GLN A 12 61.55 -5.38 -20.15
C GLN A 12 60.86 -4.24 -19.41
N ALA A 13 61.46 -3.92 -18.26
CA ALA A 13 61.47 -2.57 -17.74
C ALA A 13 62.12 -1.67 -18.80
N GLY A 14 61.37 -0.68 -19.25
CA GLY A 14 61.87 0.44 -20.03
C GLY A 14 61.45 1.73 -19.34
N GLU A 15 62.22 2.16 -18.34
CA GLU A 15 62.20 3.54 -17.86
C GLU A 15 62.87 4.44 -18.90
N SER A 16 62.16 5.49 -19.33
CA SER A 16 62.74 6.70 -19.92
C SER A 16 61.82 7.88 -19.56
N LYS A 17 62.34 8.78 -18.72
CA LYS A 17 61.77 10.08 -18.27
C LYS A 17 61.62 11.09 -19.46
N PRO A 18 61.32 12.38 -19.21
CA PRO A 18 60.04 12.98 -18.85
C PRO A 18 59.58 13.97 -19.96
N GLY A 19 58.35 13.82 -20.44
CA GLY A 19 57.77 14.70 -21.47
C GLY A 19 56.60 15.51 -20.91
N GLN A 20 56.83 16.79 -20.73
CA GLN A 20 55.87 17.77 -20.23
C GLN A 20 54.78 18.08 -21.28
N ARG A 21 53.59 18.45 -20.76
CA ARG A 21 52.48 19.23 -21.37
C ARG A 21 51.32 18.47 -22.02
N GLY A 22 50.17 18.61 -21.36
CA GLY A 22 48.83 18.43 -21.91
C GLY A 22 47.76 18.39 -20.82
N VAL A 23 47.68 19.41 -19.96
CA VAL A 23 46.54 19.55 -19.02
C VAL A 23 45.33 19.95 -19.85
N GLY A 24 44.63 18.94 -20.36
CA GLY A 24 43.29 19.10 -20.91
C GLY A 24 42.34 19.38 -19.75
N ALA A 25 41.85 20.62 -19.69
CA ALA A 25 40.83 21.06 -18.76
C ALA A 25 39.51 20.31 -19.06
N GLY A 26 39.38 19.12 -18.49
CA GLY A 26 38.11 18.46 -18.24
C GLY A 26 37.95 18.40 -16.73
N GLN A 27 37.60 19.55 -16.13
CA GLN A 27 37.28 19.66 -14.72
C GLN A 27 36.10 18.72 -14.47
N GLY A 28 36.37 17.53 -13.92
CA GLY A 28 35.32 16.65 -13.42
C GLY A 28 34.60 17.42 -12.32
N ALA A 29 33.32 17.70 -12.54
CA ALA A 29 32.47 18.29 -11.52
C ALA A 29 32.64 17.49 -10.21
N SER A 30 32.90 18.20 -9.12
CA SER A 30 33.08 17.58 -7.82
C SER A 30 31.72 17.09 -7.32
N PHE A 31 31.70 16.08 -6.44
CA PHE A 31 30.45 15.59 -5.85
C PHE A 31 29.65 16.72 -5.16
N ASP A 32 30.34 17.72 -4.62
CA ASP A 32 29.76 18.94 -4.08
C ASP A 32 28.96 19.75 -5.13
N ASP A 33 29.46 19.83 -6.37
CA ASP A 33 28.74 20.48 -7.47
C ASP A 33 27.44 19.75 -7.82
N PHE A 34 27.45 18.41 -7.74
CA PHE A 34 26.26 17.59 -7.98
C PHE A 34 25.24 17.71 -6.84
N LEU A 35 25.69 17.72 -5.59
CA LEU A 35 24.82 17.91 -4.43
C LEU A 35 24.18 19.30 -4.42
N THR A 36 24.99 20.33 -4.67
CA THR A 36 24.50 21.71 -4.74
C THR A 36 23.46 21.84 -5.85
N ARG A 37 23.73 21.25 -7.02
CA ARG A 37 22.79 21.26 -8.15
C ARG A 37 21.49 20.51 -7.84
N ALA A 38 21.56 19.37 -7.17
CA ALA A 38 20.36 18.60 -6.80
C ALA A 38 19.47 19.34 -5.79
N ILE A 39 20.08 20.13 -4.89
CA ILE A 39 19.35 20.97 -3.93
C ILE A 39 18.71 22.17 -4.64
N ASP A 40 19.42 22.81 -5.57
CA ASP A 40 18.92 23.96 -6.32
C ASP A 40 17.77 23.56 -7.28
N ASP A 41 17.92 22.44 -8.01
CA ASP A 41 16.88 21.88 -8.89
C ASP A 41 15.63 21.42 -8.09
N GLY A 42 15.84 20.94 -6.85
CA GLY A 42 14.77 20.56 -5.92
C GLY A 42 13.97 21.75 -5.37
N GLN A 43 14.61 22.92 -5.21
CA GLN A 43 13.93 24.15 -4.76
C GLN A 43 13.31 24.94 -5.91
N ALA A 44 13.89 24.90 -7.12
CA ALA A 44 13.33 25.53 -8.31
C ALA A 44 11.96 24.93 -8.70
N SER A 45 11.70 23.68 -8.34
CA SER A 45 10.43 22.98 -8.62
C SER A 45 9.26 23.40 -7.70
N GLN A 46 9.50 24.23 -6.67
CA GLN A 46 8.43 24.78 -5.81
C GLN A 46 7.99 26.20 -6.19
N ALA A 47 8.59 26.81 -7.21
CA ALA A 47 8.30 28.19 -7.61
C ALA A 47 7.97 28.34 -9.11
N ALA A 48 7.08 27.51 -9.65
CA ALA A 48 6.36 27.84 -10.88
C ALA A 48 5.04 27.06 -10.97
N GLY A 49 3.92 27.76 -10.87
CA GLY A 49 2.61 27.23 -11.16
C GLY A 49 2.39 26.96 -12.65
N GLU A 50 1.47 26.03 -12.91
CA GLU A 50 0.72 25.81 -14.16
C GLU A 50 1.48 25.76 -15.50
N SER A 51 1.67 24.54 -16.03
CA SER A 51 0.98 24.10 -17.26
C SER A 51 1.41 22.68 -17.70
N THR A 52 0.39 21.87 -17.98
CA THR A 52 0.28 20.83 -19.02
C THR A 52 1.56 20.14 -19.53
N GLY A 53 1.73 18.85 -19.20
CA GLY A 53 2.69 17.99 -19.89
C GLY A 53 2.75 16.56 -19.35
N LEU A 54 2.33 15.60 -20.18
CA LEU A 54 2.26 14.15 -19.96
C LEU A 54 3.55 13.53 -19.39
N GLY A 55 3.41 12.68 -18.37
CA GLY A 55 4.47 11.80 -17.89
C GLY A 55 4.29 11.40 -16.43
N GLY A 56 3.32 10.51 -16.16
CA GLY A 56 3.06 9.98 -14.83
C GLY A 56 4.23 9.17 -14.30
N VAL A 57 5.09 9.80 -13.52
CA VAL A 57 5.92 9.10 -12.54
C VAL A 57 5.08 9.00 -11.27
N SER A 58 4.53 7.81 -11.02
CA SER A 58 3.96 7.50 -9.71
C SER A 58 5.05 7.69 -8.68
N GLN A 59 4.92 8.72 -7.84
CA GLN A 59 5.79 8.89 -6.70
C GLN A 59 5.68 7.64 -5.85
N VAL A 60 6.79 6.91 -5.72
CA VAL A 60 6.89 5.79 -4.78
C VAL A 60 6.86 6.42 -3.40
N ALA A 61 5.74 6.27 -2.70
CA ALA A 61 5.55 6.78 -1.35
C ALA A 61 6.68 6.29 -0.45
N ALA A 62 7.17 7.17 0.43
CA ALA A 62 8.21 6.79 1.37
C ALA A 62 7.68 5.65 2.28
N PRO A 63 8.54 4.72 2.73
CA PRO A 63 8.10 3.57 3.53
C PRO A 63 7.28 3.95 4.77
N ALA A 64 7.53 5.12 5.36
CA ALA A 64 6.79 5.65 6.50
C ALA A 64 5.35 6.09 6.15
N GLU A 65 5.13 6.63 4.95
CA GLU A 65 3.81 7.06 4.47
C GLU A 65 2.94 5.85 4.15
N VAL A 66 3.53 4.80 3.56
CA VAL A 66 2.85 3.52 3.32
C VAL A 66 2.42 2.87 4.64
N LEU A 67 3.31 2.84 5.64
CA LEU A 67 2.99 2.25 6.94
C LEU A 67 1.89 3.04 7.68
N ALA A 68 1.91 4.37 7.60
CA ALA A 68 0.88 5.22 8.19
C ALA A 68 -0.48 5.04 7.49
N ALA A 69 -0.49 4.93 6.15
CA ALA A 69 -1.70 4.67 5.38
C ALA A 69 -2.32 3.30 5.71
N THR A 70 -1.50 2.26 5.81
CA THR A 70 -1.96 0.92 6.24
C THR A 70 -2.52 0.97 7.67
N GLY A 71 -1.84 1.67 8.59
CA GLY A 71 -2.31 1.83 9.97
C GLY A 71 -3.67 2.54 10.06
N GLN A 72 -3.89 3.60 9.27
CA GLN A 72 -5.20 4.26 9.22
C GLN A 72 -6.29 3.37 8.62
N ALA A 73 -5.99 2.63 7.55
CA ALA A 73 -6.93 1.69 6.95
C ALA A 73 -7.37 0.62 7.96
N HIS A 74 -6.44 0.07 8.75
CA HIS A 74 -6.74 -0.87 9.82
C HIS A 74 -7.64 -0.27 10.91
N VAL A 75 -7.37 0.96 11.36
CA VAL A 75 -8.22 1.62 12.36
C VAL A 75 -9.64 1.82 11.85
N THR A 76 -9.81 2.26 10.61
CA THR A 76 -11.13 2.42 9.98
C THR A 76 -11.84 1.08 9.84
N ALA A 77 -11.13 0.04 9.40
CA ALA A 77 -11.69 -1.30 9.24
C ALA A 77 -12.19 -1.90 10.57
N VAL A 78 -11.41 -1.75 11.65
CA VAL A 78 -11.83 -2.19 12.99
C VAL A 78 -13.06 -1.41 13.46
N ALA A 79 -13.07 -0.08 13.30
CA ALA A 79 -14.22 0.73 13.71
C ALA A 79 -15.51 0.31 12.98
N GLN A 80 -15.44 0.06 11.66
CA GLN A 80 -16.59 -0.43 10.90
C GLN A 80 -17.04 -1.82 11.35
N ALA A 81 -16.11 -2.70 11.73
CA ALA A 81 -16.43 -4.03 12.23
C ALA A 81 -17.17 -3.95 13.58
N GLU A 82 -16.69 -3.10 14.48
CA GLU A 82 -17.34 -2.83 15.78
C GLU A 82 -18.74 -2.26 15.59
N ASP A 83 -18.93 -1.32 14.66
CA ASP A 83 -20.25 -0.76 14.35
C ASP A 83 -21.22 -1.84 13.85
N LEU A 84 -20.77 -2.73 12.96
CA LEU A 84 -21.60 -3.84 12.46
C LEU A 84 -21.93 -4.85 13.58
N LEU A 85 -20.97 -5.15 14.46
CA LEU A 85 -21.20 -6.02 15.62
C LEU A 85 -22.22 -5.41 16.58
N ALA A 86 -22.13 -4.10 16.86
CA ALA A 86 -23.11 -3.40 17.68
C ALA A 86 -24.53 -3.46 17.05
N THR A 87 -24.63 -3.34 15.72
CA THR A 87 -25.91 -3.50 15.02
C THR A 87 -26.45 -4.93 15.09
N LEU A 88 -25.58 -5.94 15.00
CA LEU A 88 -25.95 -7.34 15.22
C LEU A 88 -26.46 -7.60 16.65
N GLU A 89 -25.86 -6.97 17.65
CA GLU A 89 -26.33 -7.04 19.04
C GLU A 89 -27.70 -6.38 19.21
N GLN A 90 -27.91 -5.20 18.63
CA GLN A 90 -29.21 -4.53 18.62
C GLN A 90 -30.27 -5.39 17.95
N TYR A 91 -29.93 -6.02 16.82
CA TYR A 91 -30.81 -6.97 16.14
C TYR A 91 -31.19 -8.15 17.05
N ALA A 92 -30.22 -8.77 17.72
CA ALA A 92 -30.46 -9.87 18.65
C ALA A 92 -31.33 -9.46 19.85
N GLN A 93 -31.11 -8.25 20.40
CA GLN A 93 -31.92 -7.71 21.49
C GLN A 93 -33.36 -7.45 21.04
N ALA A 94 -33.55 -6.87 19.86
CA ALA A 94 -34.88 -6.62 19.28
C ALA A 94 -35.66 -7.93 19.07
N LEU A 95 -34.98 -8.99 18.61
CA LEU A 95 -35.57 -10.33 18.52
C LEU A 95 -35.96 -10.90 19.89
N GLY A 96 -35.10 -10.75 20.91
CA GLY A 96 -35.34 -11.28 22.25
C GLY A 96 -36.49 -10.60 23.01
N GLN A 97 -36.76 -9.33 22.72
CA GLN A 97 -37.81 -8.54 23.39
C GLN A 97 -39.17 -8.59 22.68
N GLY A 98 -39.28 -9.30 21.55
CA GLY A 98 -40.50 -9.33 20.75
C GLY A 98 -40.77 -8.00 20.04
N GLY A 99 -39.70 -7.32 19.60
CA GLY A 99 -39.80 -6.08 18.83
C GLY A 99 -40.62 -6.26 17.55
N SER A 100 -41.22 -5.17 17.05
CA SER A 100 -42.04 -5.27 15.84
C SER A 100 -41.17 -5.63 14.63
N LEU A 101 -41.72 -6.41 13.70
CA LEU A 101 -41.05 -6.73 12.43
C LEU A 101 -40.63 -5.48 11.66
N LYS A 102 -41.35 -4.37 11.84
CA LYS A 102 -41.03 -3.08 11.22
C LYS A 102 -39.76 -2.46 11.81
N ASP A 103 -39.58 -2.57 13.13
CA ASP A 103 -38.38 -2.07 13.81
C ASP A 103 -37.16 -2.92 13.43
N LEU A 104 -37.35 -4.25 13.39
CA LEU A 104 -36.32 -5.19 12.92
C LEU A 104 -35.91 -4.94 11.47
N ALA A 105 -36.85 -4.59 10.59
CA ALA A 105 -36.53 -4.29 9.19
C ALA A 105 -35.58 -3.09 9.06
N GLY A 106 -35.74 -2.05 9.88
CA GLY A 106 -34.82 -0.91 9.90
C GLY A 106 -33.40 -1.30 10.34
N VAL A 107 -33.30 -2.14 11.36
CA VAL A 107 -32.01 -2.67 11.84
C VAL A 107 -31.35 -3.57 10.80
N VAL A 108 -32.12 -4.42 10.12
CA VAL A 108 -31.60 -5.30 9.05
C VAL A 108 -31.08 -4.49 7.87
N GLN A 109 -31.78 -3.43 7.46
CA GLN A 109 -31.32 -2.57 6.37
C GLN A 109 -30.01 -1.84 6.72
N ALA A 110 -29.85 -1.40 7.98
CA ALA A 110 -28.61 -0.82 8.47
C ALA A 110 -27.47 -1.87 8.43
N MET A 111 -27.75 -3.09 8.88
CA MET A 111 -26.82 -4.21 8.86
C MET A 111 -26.37 -4.58 7.44
N GLU A 112 -27.27 -4.63 6.47
CA GLU A 112 -26.94 -4.89 5.05
C GLU A 112 -26.04 -3.79 4.47
N THR A 113 -26.33 -2.52 4.81
CA THR A 113 -25.52 -1.37 4.36
C THR A 113 -24.11 -1.43 4.94
N GLN A 114 -23.99 -1.66 6.26
CA GLN A 114 -22.70 -1.79 6.95
C GLN A 114 -21.92 -3.01 6.46
N ALA A 115 -22.58 -4.15 6.22
CA ALA A 115 -21.97 -5.34 5.66
C ALA A 115 -21.37 -5.09 4.26
N GLY A 116 -22.05 -4.29 3.43
CA GLY A 116 -21.52 -3.84 2.14
C GLY A 116 -20.23 -3.03 2.28
N LEU A 117 -20.26 -1.99 3.13
CA LEU A 117 -19.11 -1.12 3.40
C LEU A 117 -17.91 -1.90 3.98
N LEU A 118 -18.18 -2.86 4.85
CA LEU A 118 -17.16 -3.73 5.43
C LEU A 118 -16.53 -4.64 4.36
N GLY A 119 -17.33 -5.09 3.39
CA GLY A 119 -16.85 -5.84 2.23
C GLY A 119 -15.90 -5.00 1.37
N GLU A 120 -16.29 -3.78 1.03
CA GLU A 120 -15.45 -2.86 0.25
C GLU A 120 -14.13 -2.56 0.96
N THR A 121 -14.16 -2.44 2.28
CA THR A 121 -12.97 -2.20 3.09
C THR A 121 -12.09 -3.44 3.16
N ALA A 122 -12.66 -4.64 3.34
CA ALA A 122 -11.93 -5.90 3.31
C ALA A 122 -11.25 -6.17 1.96
N ASP A 123 -11.82 -5.68 0.86
CA ASP A 123 -11.26 -5.83 -0.49
C ASP A 123 -10.08 -4.85 -0.75
N GLN A 124 -9.91 -3.83 0.09
CA GLN A 124 -8.78 -2.90 0.03
C GLN A 124 -7.57 -3.39 0.85
N LEU A 125 -7.77 -4.37 1.72
CA LEU A 125 -6.68 -4.97 2.50
C LEU A 125 -5.94 -6.05 1.67
N PRO A 126 -4.66 -6.32 1.98
CA PRO A 126 -3.94 -7.44 1.36
C PRO A 126 -4.66 -8.77 1.56
N GLU A 127 -4.59 -9.68 0.58
CA GLU A 127 -5.27 -10.99 0.67
C GLU A 127 -4.81 -11.84 1.87
N ASP A 128 -3.54 -11.73 2.25
CA ASP A 128 -2.94 -12.45 3.39
C ASP A 128 -3.14 -11.72 4.74
N ASP A 129 -3.92 -10.64 4.78
CA ASP A 129 -4.20 -9.89 6.00
C ASP A 129 -5.25 -10.61 6.87
N GLU A 130 -4.89 -10.93 8.11
CA GLU A 130 -5.78 -11.59 9.07
C GLU A 130 -7.04 -10.76 9.37
N LEU A 131 -6.93 -9.43 9.39
CA LEU A 131 -8.07 -8.54 9.60
C LEU A 131 -9.05 -8.66 8.44
N ALA A 132 -8.58 -8.72 7.20
CA ALA A 132 -9.47 -8.93 6.04
C ALA A 132 -10.27 -10.23 6.19
N GLY A 133 -9.63 -11.29 6.67
CA GLY A 133 -10.29 -12.56 7.00
C GLY A 133 -11.38 -12.41 8.07
N LEU A 134 -11.13 -11.62 9.12
CA LEU A 134 -12.11 -11.36 10.18
C LEU A 134 -13.29 -10.52 9.66
N LEU A 135 -13.02 -9.45 8.91
CA LEU A 135 -14.06 -8.59 8.33
C LEU A 135 -15.02 -9.38 7.44
N ARG A 136 -14.48 -10.27 6.60
CA ARG A 136 -15.29 -11.17 5.76
C ARG A 136 -16.17 -12.11 6.58
N GLN A 137 -15.70 -12.61 7.72
CA GLN A 137 -16.49 -13.46 8.61
C GLN A 137 -17.64 -12.69 9.28
N VAL A 138 -17.37 -11.49 9.80
CA VAL A 138 -18.40 -10.64 10.40
C VAL A 138 -19.46 -10.28 9.37
N ARG A 139 -19.03 -9.89 8.16
CA ARG A 139 -19.92 -9.63 7.02
C ARG A 139 -20.79 -10.85 6.69
N ALA A 140 -20.19 -12.03 6.49
CA ALA A 140 -20.93 -13.24 6.16
C ALA A 140 -21.98 -13.59 7.24
N ARG A 141 -21.65 -13.34 8.51
CA ARG A 141 -22.58 -13.51 9.62
C ARG A 141 -23.77 -12.56 9.53
N ALA A 142 -23.52 -11.28 9.28
CA ALA A 142 -24.56 -10.26 9.10
C ALA A 142 -25.48 -10.57 7.90
N GLU A 143 -24.91 -10.95 6.76
CA GLU A 143 -25.67 -11.33 5.57
C GLU A 143 -26.57 -12.55 5.83
N ALA A 144 -26.07 -13.55 6.55
CA ALA A 144 -26.87 -14.73 6.89
C ALA A 144 -28.08 -14.38 7.76
N GLU A 145 -27.95 -13.46 8.72
CA GLU A 145 -29.07 -13.01 9.54
C GLU A 145 -30.06 -12.15 8.75
N ALA A 146 -29.59 -11.26 7.87
CA ALA A 146 -30.44 -10.51 6.95
C ALA A 146 -31.26 -11.44 6.04
N MET A 147 -30.63 -12.49 5.47
CA MET A 147 -31.33 -13.48 4.65
C MET A 147 -32.41 -14.23 5.41
N LYS A 148 -32.16 -14.63 6.67
CA LYS A 148 -33.17 -15.28 7.51
C LYS A 148 -34.36 -14.35 7.76
N PHE A 149 -34.09 -13.06 8.00
CA PHE A 149 -35.12 -12.07 8.20
C PHE A 149 -36.00 -11.91 6.95
N ASN A 150 -35.36 -11.74 5.79
CA ASN A 150 -36.05 -11.59 4.51
C ASN A 150 -36.85 -12.84 4.10
N ARG A 151 -36.44 -14.03 4.55
CA ARG A 151 -37.20 -15.27 4.37
C ARG A 151 -38.44 -15.37 5.29
N GLY A 152 -38.49 -14.57 6.36
CA GLY A 152 -39.58 -14.58 7.33
C GLY A 152 -39.44 -15.66 8.41
N ASP A 153 -38.23 -16.18 8.66
CA ASP A 153 -37.97 -17.22 9.69
C ASP A 153 -38.36 -16.77 11.11
N PHE A 154 -38.51 -15.47 11.32
CA PHE A 154 -38.85 -14.88 12.61
C PHE A 154 -40.35 -14.57 12.77
N ILE A 155 -41.18 -14.95 11.79
CA ILE A 155 -42.64 -14.86 11.89
C ILE A 155 -43.13 -16.17 12.54
N PRO A 156 -43.71 -16.13 13.76
CA PRO A 156 -44.31 -17.32 14.35
C PRO A 156 -45.47 -17.78 13.46
N ALA A 157 -45.45 -19.08 13.12
CA ALA A 157 -46.48 -19.75 12.31
C ALA A 157 -47.85 -19.79 12.98
#